data_AF-A0A5J4T685-F1
#
_entry.id   AF-A0A5J4T685-F1
#
_cell.length_a   1.000
_cell.length_b   1.000
_cell.length_c   1.000
_cell.angle_alpha   90.00
_cell.angle_beta   90.00
_cell.angle_gamma   90.00
#
_symmetry.space_group_name_H-M   'P 1'
#
loop_
_entity.id
_entity.type
_entity.pdbx_description
1 polymer ?
#
loop_
_entity_poly.entity_id
_entity_poly.type
_entity_poly.pdbx_seq_one_letter_code
_entity_poly.pdbx_strand_id
1 'polypeptide(L)'
;DPFQVARRFSHEVATADNVLTSVYRAHTLQVKRFGVLKTGLVIPTGKHANYSPYYKDNMFFYYSGQVYQNVKNTTGNQAMKDNDIIAIEVNMTIPRTVHLFINSIQQPVFMSGLPESIQFYFFLNYVGDSTTVLSLKKLAAPTIANIPGAQEVKWE
;
A
#
# COMPACT_ATOMS: atom_id res chain seq x y z
N ASP A 1 -5.98 8.06 -20.87
CA ASP A 1 -4.61 8.52 -20.63
C ASP A 1 -3.69 7.31 -20.59
N PRO A 2 -2.76 7.14 -21.55
CA PRO A 2 -2.03 5.89 -21.75
C PRO A 2 -0.87 5.62 -20.78
N PHE A 3 -0.56 6.50 -19.83
CA PHE A 3 0.69 6.40 -19.04
C PHE A 3 0.54 5.77 -17.65
N GLN A 4 -0.63 5.19 -17.38
CA GLN A 4 -0.91 4.53 -16.12
C GLN A 4 -0.35 3.10 -16.09
N VAL A 5 0.73 2.90 -15.31
CA VAL A 5 1.40 1.61 -15.18
C VAL A 5 1.36 1.14 -13.73
N ALA A 6 0.58 0.09 -13.49
CA ALA A 6 0.71 -0.71 -12.27
C ALA A 6 1.97 -1.56 -12.37
N ARG A 7 2.89 -1.43 -11.43
CA ARG A 7 4.02 -2.35 -11.31
C ARG A 7 3.84 -3.22 -10.08
N ARG A 8 3.90 -4.53 -10.30
CA ARG A 8 4.08 -5.50 -9.22
C ARG A 8 5.56 -5.71 -9.02
N PHE A 9 5.99 -5.78 -7.77
CA PHE A 9 7.40 -5.96 -7.46
C PHE A 9 7.68 -7.21 -6.63
N SER A 10 6.70 -7.77 -5.92
CA SER A 10 6.92 -9.00 -5.17
C SER A 10 6.60 -10.25 -6.01
N HIS A 11 7.62 -11.09 -6.21
CA HIS A 11 7.42 -12.52 -6.48
C HIS A 11 6.97 -13.25 -5.21
N GLU A 12 7.27 -12.68 -4.04
CA GLU A 12 6.82 -13.19 -2.75
C GLU A 12 5.37 -12.79 -2.50
N VAL A 13 4.56 -13.83 -2.30
CA VAL A 13 3.17 -13.75 -1.89
C VAL A 13 3.14 -13.77 -0.36
N ALA A 14 2.53 -12.76 0.24
CA ALA A 14 2.33 -12.78 1.69
C ALA A 14 1.23 -13.80 2.02
N THR A 15 1.57 -14.79 2.85
CA THR A 15 0.67 -15.83 3.36
C THR A 15 0.77 -15.89 4.89
N ALA A 16 -0.06 -16.70 5.54
CA ALA A 16 -0.25 -16.74 7.00
C ALA A 16 1.07 -16.70 7.82
N ASP A 17 0.99 -16.06 8.99
CA ASP A 17 2.05 -15.97 10.02
C ASP A 17 3.36 -15.30 9.57
N ASN A 18 3.25 -14.39 8.62
CA ASN A 18 4.36 -13.52 8.21
C ASN A 18 4.04 -12.06 8.54
N VAL A 19 5.03 -11.39 9.14
CA VAL A 19 5.13 -9.93 9.13
C VAL A 19 6.12 -9.57 8.04
N LEU A 20 5.68 -8.80 7.05
CA LEU A 20 6.51 -8.37 5.92
C LEU A 20 6.57 -6.85 5.90
N THR A 21 7.74 -6.30 5.59
CA THR A 21 7.89 -4.87 5.32
C THR A 21 8.43 -4.65 3.92
N SER A 22 7.82 -3.70 3.21
CA SER A 22 8.34 -3.20 1.95
C SER A 22 8.63 -1.71 2.09
N VAL A 23 9.86 -1.32 1.75
CA VAL A 23 10.37 0.03 1.92
C VAL A 23 10.69 0.62 0.55
N TYR A 24 10.24 1.84 0.34
CA TYR A 24 10.32 2.59 -0.91
C TYR A 24 10.93 3.96 -0.64
N ARG A 25 11.68 4.49 -1.61
CA ARG A 25 12.04 5.90 -1.69
C ARG A 25 11.28 6.54 -2.83
N ALA A 26 10.45 7.53 -2.48
CA ALA A 26 9.68 8.25 -3.47
C ALA A 26 10.54 9.31 -4.18
N HIS A 27 10.54 9.29 -5.52
CA HIS A 27 11.15 10.34 -6.35
C HIS A 27 10.09 10.98 -7.26
N THR A 28 9.84 12.28 -7.15
CA THR A 28 8.81 13.00 -7.93
C THR A 28 7.38 12.45 -7.66
N LEU A 29 6.60 13.14 -6.82
CA LEU A 29 5.31 12.69 -6.29
C LEU A 29 4.12 13.44 -6.88
N GLN A 30 4.02 13.51 -8.21
CA GLN A 30 2.83 14.09 -8.81
C GLN A 30 1.61 13.23 -8.48
N VAL A 31 1.67 11.89 -8.63
CA VAL A 31 0.74 10.95 -7.96
C VAL A 31 1.34 9.55 -7.77
N LYS A 32 1.38 9.05 -6.52
CA LYS A 32 1.72 7.64 -6.22
C LYS A 32 0.70 6.97 -5.33
N ARG A 33 0.57 5.66 -5.55
CA ARG A 33 -0.22 4.74 -4.72
C ARG A 33 0.69 3.62 -4.28
N PHE A 34 0.68 3.29 -3.00
CA PHE A 34 1.40 2.14 -2.45
C PHE A 34 0.41 1.27 -1.69
N GLY A 35 0.42 -0.04 -1.91
CA GLY A 35 -0.58 -0.88 -1.26
C GLY A 35 -0.44 -2.35 -1.56
N VAL A 36 -1.57 -3.04 -1.44
CA VAL A 36 -1.70 -4.48 -1.59
C VAL A 36 -2.84 -4.84 -2.53
N LEU A 37 -2.63 -5.88 -3.33
CA LEU A 37 -3.64 -6.53 -4.19
C LEU A 37 -3.95 -7.90 -3.63
N LYS A 38 -5.17 -8.40 -3.82
CA LYS A 38 -5.45 -9.83 -3.69
C LYS A 38 -4.59 -10.61 -4.68
N THR A 39 -3.95 -11.68 -4.24
CA THR A 39 -3.12 -12.51 -5.12
C THR A 39 -3.92 -13.01 -6.32
N GLY A 40 -3.30 -12.91 -7.50
CA GLY A 40 -3.94 -13.28 -8.78
C GLY A 40 -4.66 -12.14 -9.49
N LEU A 41 -4.96 -11.02 -8.83
CA LEU A 41 -5.61 -9.87 -9.47
C LEU A 41 -4.70 -9.21 -10.52
N VAL A 42 -5.02 -9.33 -11.81
CA VAL A 42 -4.34 -8.65 -12.92
C VAL A 42 -5.02 -7.34 -13.28
N ILE A 43 -4.29 -6.23 -13.09
CA ILE A 43 -4.67 -4.90 -13.59
C ILE A 43 -3.90 -4.70 -14.90
N PRO A 44 -4.59 -4.67 -16.06
CA PRO A 44 -3.95 -4.44 -17.35
C PRO A 44 -3.31 -3.05 -17.43
N THR A 45 -2.26 -2.90 -18.24
CA THR A 45 -1.66 -1.60 -18.55
C THR A 45 -2.73 -0.62 -19.04
N GLY A 46 -2.68 0.63 -18.56
CA GLY A 46 -3.66 1.66 -18.90
C GLY A 46 -4.99 1.57 -18.12
N LYS A 47 -5.15 0.59 -17.24
CA LYS A 47 -6.23 0.54 -16.23
C LYS A 47 -5.68 0.88 -14.86
N HIS A 48 -6.57 1.20 -13.93
CA HIS A 48 -6.19 1.55 -12.57
C HIS A 48 -6.94 0.77 -11.50
N ALA A 49 -6.29 0.60 -10.36
CA ALA A 49 -6.80 -0.18 -9.25
C ALA A 49 -8.16 0.32 -8.74
N ASN A 50 -8.46 1.62 -8.90
CA ASN A 50 -9.72 2.21 -8.47
C ASN A 50 -10.85 2.17 -9.54
N TYR A 51 -10.70 1.38 -10.62
CA TYR A 51 -11.71 1.23 -11.69
C TYR A 51 -12.36 -0.14 -11.60
N SER A 52 -13.59 -0.26 -12.09
CA SER A 52 -14.25 -1.56 -12.23
C SER A 52 -13.46 -2.45 -13.19
N PRO A 53 -13.28 -3.76 -12.89
CA PRO A 53 -13.77 -4.50 -11.72
C PRO A 53 -12.78 -4.58 -10.55
N TYR A 54 -11.64 -3.88 -10.61
CA TYR A 54 -10.48 -4.11 -9.76
C TYR A 54 -10.60 -3.53 -8.34
N TYR A 55 -11.43 -2.50 -8.15
CA TYR A 55 -11.47 -1.68 -6.93
C TYR A 55 -11.78 -2.41 -5.63
N LYS A 56 -12.39 -3.61 -5.69
CA LYS A 56 -12.68 -4.43 -4.50
C LYS A 56 -11.51 -5.29 -4.07
N ASP A 57 -10.66 -5.68 -5.02
CA ASP A 57 -9.58 -6.63 -4.79
C ASP A 57 -8.23 -5.93 -4.51
N ASN A 58 -8.27 -4.67 -4.05
CA ASN A 58 -7.09 -3.90 -3.64
C ASN A 58 -7.38 -2.86 -2.57
N MET A 59 -6.32 -2.47 -1.86
CA MET A 59 -6.27 -1.29 -1.00
C MET A 59 -4.95 -0.56 -1.20
N PHE A 60 -4.96 0.77 -1.08
CA PHE A 60 -3.73 1.56 -1.20
C PHE A 60 -3.74 2.85 -0.38
N PHE A 61 -2.56 3.26 0.03
CA PHE A 61 -2.26 4.59 0.51
C PHE A 61 -2.00 5.51 -0.70
N TYR A 62 -2.68 6.64 -0.73
CA TYR A 62 -2.52 7.68 -1.74
C TYR A 62 -1.53 8.72 -1.26
N TYR A 63 -0.78 9.35 -2.18
CA TYR A 63 0.26 10.31 -1.81
C TYR A 63 -0.25 11.50 -0.97
N SER A 64 -1.50 11.92 -1.11
CA SER A 64 -2.07 12.98 -0.27
C SER A 64 -2.58 12.51 1.10
N GLY A 65 -2.27 11.28 1.52
CA GLY A 65 -2.51 10.78 2.87
C GLY A 65 -3.83 10.01 3.07
N GLN A 66 -4.61 9.79 2.02
CA GLN A 66 -5.81 8.98 2.10
C GLN A 66 -5.51 7.49 1.98
N VAL A 67 -6.34 6.67 2.61
CA VAL A 67 -6.47 5.23 2.36
C VAL A 67 -7.67 5.00 1.47
N TYR A 68 -7.51 4.24 0.39
CA TYR A 68 -8.59 3.88 -0.52
C TYR A 68 -8.92 2.38 -0.46
N GLN A 69 -10.23 2.10 -0.48
CA GLN A 69 -10.78 0.76 -0.64
C GLN A 69 -12.15 0.89 -1.32
N ASN A 70 -12.40 0.09 -2.37
CA ASN A 70 -13.70 0.04 -3.05
C ASN A 70 -14.26 1.44 -3.37
N VAL A 71 -13.47 2.27 -4.06
CA VAL A 71 -13.75 3.67 -4.44
C VAL A 71 -14.00 4.66 -3.30
N LYS A 72 -14.08 4.21 -2.05
CA LYS A 72 -14.16 5.05 -0.86
C LYS A 72 -12.75 5.45 -0.42
N ASN A 73 -12.67 6.59 0.25
CA ASN A 73 -11.42 7.05 0.83
C ASN A 73 -11.60 7.53 2.26
N THR A 74 -10.56 7.37 3.05
CA THR A 74 -10.46 7.83 4.43
C THR A 74 -9.22 8.68 4.58
N THR A 75 -9.38 9.91 5.06
CA THR A 75 -8.29 10.86 5.31
C THR A 75 -7.74 10.69 6.73
N GLY A 76 -6.47 11.05 6.95
CA GLY A 76 -5.90 11.16 8.29
C GLY A 76 -4.40 10.93 8.36
N ASN A 77 -3.79 10.33 7.34
CA ASN A 77 -2.33 10.24 7.25
C ASN A 77 -1.74 11.53 6.68
N GLN A 78 -0.46 11.75 6.95
CA GLN A 78 0.29 12.83 6.33
C GLN A 78 0.42 12.59 4.81
N ALA A 79 0.44 13.67 4.04
CA ALA A 79 0.87 13.61 2.64
C ALA A 79 2.35 13.21 2.53
N MET A 80 2.62 12.29 1.60
CA MET A 80 3.94 11.85 1.18
C MET A 80 4.61 12.95 0.33
N LYS A 81 5.89 13.18 0.56
CA LYS A 81 6.71 14.21 -0.12
C LYS A 81 7.91 13.60 -0.82
N ASP A 82 8.44 14.33 -1.79
CA ASP A 82 9.60 13.89 -2.53
C ASP A 82 10.75 13.58 -1.58
N ASN A 83 11.41 12.45 -1.84
CA ASN A 83 12.48 11.87 -1.04
C ASN A 83 12.06 11.29 0.33
N ASP A 84 10.76 11.27 0.66
CA ASP A 84 10.28 10.52 1.81
C ASP A 84 10.59 9.02 1.64
N ILE A 85 10.93 8.40 2.77
CA ILE A 85 11.00 6.95 2.91
C ILE A 85 9.62 6.45 3.30
N ILE A 86 8.99 5.72 2.40
CA ILE A 86 7.67 5.13 2.58
C ILE A 86 7.85 3.66 2.91
N ALA A 87 7.37 3.21 4.06
CA ALA A 87 7.33 1.80 4.38
C ALA A 87 5.89 1.33 4.60
N ILE A 88 5.61 0.14 4.09
CA ILE A 88 4.36 -0.57 4.34
C ILE A 88 4.71 -1.85 5.08
N GLU A 89 4.17 -1.99 6.29
CA GLU A 89 4.22 -3.22 7.07
C GLU A 89 2.90 -3.97 6.91
N VAL A 90 2.98 -5.24 6.53
CA VAL A 90 1.85 -6.16 6.42
C VAL A 90 2.00 -7.21 7.51
N ASN A 91 0.96 -7.37 8.34
CA ASN A 91 0.83 -8.48 9.27
C ASN A 91 -0.25 -9.44 8.75
N MET A 92 0.14 -10.70 8.45
CA MET A 92 -0.77 -11.73 7.94
C MET A 92 -1.38 -12.63 9.04
N THR A 93 -1.05 -12.41 10.32
CA THR A 93 -1.75 -13.01 11.47
C THR A 93 -3.07 -12.27 11.71
N ILE A 94 -4.12 -12.98 12.14
CA ILE A 94 -5.46 -12.40 12.32
C ILE A 94 -5.48 -11.50 13.59
N PRO A 95 -5.97 -10.25 13.52
CA PRO A 95 -6.49 -9.56 12.34
C PRO A 95 -5.37 -9.14 11.38
N ARG A 96 -5.56 -9.44 10.08
CA ARG A 96 -4.57 -9.10 9.05
C ARG A 96 -4.60 -7.62 8.74
N THR A 97 -3.46 -6.95 8.82
CA THR A 97 -3.38 -5.49 8.72
C THR A 97 -2.26 -5.00 7.82
N VAL A 98 -2.40 -3.76 7.37
CA VAL A 98 -1.37 -3.00 6.66
C VAL A 98 -1.20 -1.65 7.32
N HIS A 99 0.03 -1.29 7.69
CA HIS A 99 0.35 -0.01 8.32
C HIS A 99 1.34 0.78 7.49
N LEU A 100 1.12 2.09 7.42
CA LEU A 100 1.96 3.04 6.69
C LEU A 100 2.94 3.70 7.66
N PHE A 101 4.18 3.81 7.22
CA PHE A 101 5.21 4.62 7.87
C PHE A 101 5.76 5.63 6.87
N ILE A 102 5.90 6.89 7.28
CA ILE A 102 6.55 7.95 6.52
C ILE A 102 7.75 8.43 7.33
N ASN A 103 8.96 8.28 6.77
CA ASN A 103 10.21 8.59 7.46
C ASN A 103 10.31 7.92 8.84
N SER A 104 9.91 6.65 8.92
CA SER A 104 9.83 5.84 10.14
C SER A 104 8.75 6.24 11.16
N ILE A 105 7.89 7.20 10.83
CA ILE A 105 6.76 7.61 11.67
C ILE A 105 5.51 6.86 11.22
N GLN A 106 4.95 6.01 12.10
CA GLN A 106 3.70 5.30 11.84
C GLN A 106 2.53 6.29 11.68
N GLN A 107 1.69 6.04 10.67
CA GLN A 107 0.55 6.87 10.34
C GLN A 107 -0.75 6.32 10.98
N PRO A 108 -1.73 7.18 11.32
CA PRO A 108 -2.88 6.80 12.15
C PRO A 108 -3.98 6.02 11.41
N VAL A 109 -4.06 6.10 10.08
CA VAL A 109 -5.07 5.39 9.28
C VAL A 109 -4.44 4.17 8.64
N PHE A 110 -5.00 3.00 8.94
CA PHE A 110 -4.46 1.70 8.54
C PHE A 110 -5.50 0.82 7.85
N MET A 111 -5.04 -0.23 7.17
CA MET A 111 -5.91 -1.20 6.49
C MET A 111 -6.06 -2.47 7.31
N SER A 112 -7.20 -3.13 7.24
CA SER A 112 -7.46 -4.41 7.89
C SER A 112 -8.36 -5.33 7.08
N GLY A 113 -8.53 -6.56 7.56
CA GLY A 113 -9.44 -7.54 6.96
C GLY A 113 -8.91 -8.15 5.65
N LEU A 114 -7.58 -8.13 5.46
CA LEU A 114 -6.95 -8.60 4.22
C LEU A 114 -7.33 -10.05 3.89
N PRO A 115 -7.40 -10.40 2.59
CA PRO A 115 -7.56 -11.79 2.17
C PRO A 115 -6.36 -12.64 2.61
N GLU A 116 -6.47 -13.96 2.46
CA GLU A 116 -5.43 -14.92 2.92
C GLU A 116 -4.10 -14.78 2.19
N SER A 117 -4.12 -14.10 1.05
CA SER A 117 -2.99 -13.96 0.18
C SER A 117 -3.02 -12.61 -0.52
N ILE A 118 -1.93 -11.85 -0.38
CA ILE A 118 -1.76 -10.54 -1.02
C ILE A 118 -0.42 -10.43 -1.76
N GLN A 119 -0.34 -9.42 -2.63
CA GLN A 119 0.88 -8.98 -3.29
C GLN A 119 1.09 -7.48 -3.07
N PHE A 120 2.34 -7.07 -2.82
CA PHE A 120 2.70 -5.66 -2.78
C PHE A 120 2.68 -5.05 -4.18
N TYR A 121 2.19 -3.82 -4.28
CA TYR A 121 2.23 -3.09 -5.53
C TYR A 121 2.37 -1.58 -5.30
N PHE A 122 2.79 -0.91 -6.36
CA PHE A 122 2.67 0.54 -6.46
C PHE A 122 2.21 0.94 -7.85
N PHE A 123 1.68 2.16 -7.94
CA PHE A 123 1.18 2.72 -9.18
C PHE A 123 1.81 4.08 -9.44
N LEU A 124 2.25 4.28 -10.69
CA LEU A 124 2.80 5.54 -11.19
C LEU A 124 1.84 6.05 -12.28
N ASN A 125 1.46 7.33 -12.20
CA ASN A 125 0.41 7.89 -13.06
C ASN A 125 0.98 8.70 -14.22
N TYR A 126 2.06 9.44 -13.99
CA TYR A 126 2.57 10.43 -14.94
C TYR A 126 3.99 10.11 -15.38
N VAL A 127 4.32 10.61 -16.58
CA VAL A 127 5.69 10.57 -17.10
C VAL A 127 6.60 11.34 -16.14
N GLY A 128 7.70 10.70 -15.72
CA GLY A 128 8.64 11.26 -14.75
C GLY A 128 8.38 10.80 -13.30
N ASP A 129 7.21 10.24 -12.99
CA ASP A 129 7.00 9.57 -11.70
C ASP A 129 7.93 8.36 -11.60
N SER A 130 8.64 8.24 -10.48
CA SER A 130 9.49 7.08 -10.24
C SER A 130 9.55 6.73 -8.75
N THR A 131 9.86 5.48 -8.45
CA THR A 131 10.07 5.05 -7.06
C THR A 131 11.17 4.03 -7.05
N THR A 132 12.00 4.08 -6.01
CA THR A 132 13.06 3.09 -5.80
C THR A 132 12.58 2.14 -4.71
N VAL A 133 12.55 0.84 -5.00
CA VAL A 133 12.33 -0.16 -3.95
C VAL A 133 13.66 -0.32 -3.20
N LEU A 134 13.67 0.01 -1.92
CA LEU A 134 14.86 -0.06 -1.08
C LEU A 134 15.02 -1.45 -0.46
N SER A 135 13.92 -2.08 -0.03
CA SER A 135 13.97 -3.43 0.52
C SER A 135 12.58 -4.07 0.59
N LEU A 136 12.56 -5.40 0.51
CA LEU A 136 11.44 -6.26 0.94
C LEU A 136 12.02 -7.26 1.95
N LYS A 137 11.46 -7.32 3.16
CA LYS A 137 11.99 -8.15 4.24
C LYS A 137 10.87 -8.80 5.05
N LYS A 138 11.12 -10.02 5.52
CA LYS A 138 10.36 -10.62 6.63
C LYS A 138 10.88 -10.07 7.95
N LEU A 139 9.96 -9.68 8.82
CA LEU A 139 10.24 -9.22 10.18
C LEU A 139 9.95 -10.35 11.18
N ALA A 140 10.68 -10.37 12.30
CA ALA A 140 10.47 -11.34 13.37
C ALA A 140 9.19 -11.06 14.18
N ALA A 141 8.79 -9.78 14.28
CA ALA A 141 7.59 -9.33 14.96
C ALA A 141 7.11 -8.01 14.34
N PRO A 142 5.83 -7.63 14.55
CA PRO A 142 5.32 -6.32 14.14
C PRO A 142 6.09 -5.17 14.81
N THR A 143 6.30 -4.08 14.08
CA THR A 143 6.97 -2.87 14.61
C THR A 143 6.00 -1.75 14.98
N ILE A 144 4.71 -2.06 14.95
CA ILE A 144 3.63 -1.10 15.15
C ILE A 144 3.54 -0.64 16.61
N ALA A 145 3.23 0.63 16.81
CA ALA A 145 2.81 1.21 18.07
C ALA A 145 1.27 1.37 18.10
N ASN A 146 0.72 1.35 19.31
CA ASN A 146 -0.67 1.75 19.52
C ASN A 146 -0.80 3.26 19.39
N ILE A 147 -1.60 3.73 18.42
CA ILE A 147 -1.88 5.16 18.20
C ILE A 147 -3.30 5.46 18.71
N PRO A 148 -3.45 6.31 19.74
CA PRO A 148 -4.77 6.74 20.20
C PRO A 148 -5.57 7.39 19.05
N GLY A 149 -6.82 6.93 18.86
CA GLY A 149 -7.67 7.42 17.79
C GLY A 149 -7.30 6.94 16.39
N ALA A 150 -6.47 5.89 16.26
CA ALA A 150 -6.19 5.25 14.97
C ALA A 150 -7.50 4.84 14.26
N GLN A 151 -7.54 5.06 12.95
CA GLN A 151 -8.71 4.77 12.13
C GLN A 151 -8.46 3.55 11.25
N GLU A 152 -9.37 2.58 11.35
CA GLU A 152 -9.35 1.35 10.56
C GLU A 152 -10.12 1.54 9.25
N VAL A 153 -9.54 1.10 8.13
CA VAL A 153 -10.24 0.92 6.86
C VAL A 153 -10.27 -0.57 6.54
N LYS A 154 -11.48 -1.14 6.48
CA LYS A 154 -11.68 -2.57 6.25
C LYS A 154 -11.66 -2.90 4.76
N TRP A 155 -11.16 -4.09 4.43
CA TRP A 155 -11.35 -4.70 3.12
C TRP A 155 -12.82 -5.16 2.95
N GLU A 156 -13.54 -4.56 2.00
CA GLU A 156 -14.95 -4.84 1.65
C GLU A 156 -15.15 -5.40 0.23
#